data_AF-A0A383V7Z8-F1
#
_entry.id   AF-A0A383V7Z8-F1
#
_cell.length_a   1.000
_cell.length_b   1.000
_cell.length_c   1.000
_cell.angle_alpha   90.00
_cell.angle_beta   90.00
_cell.angle_gamma   90.00
#
_symmetry.space_group_name_H-M   'P 1'
#
loop_
_entity.id
_entity.type
_entity.pdbx_description
1 polymer ?
#
loop_
_entity_poly.entity_id
_entity_poly.type
_entity_poly.pdbx_seq_one_letter_code
_entity_poly.pdbx_strand_id
1 'polypeptide(L)'
;MHHVEDNAWGWDLSSTEGFRRDSLAGFVVYWLRFLLVSGIELPLYALRRGRHSHAATAAAAMAGGWLLTVLLWQRCAVATFYTLLLPYLVSSFALMFGNWSQHIFVDLDAPRDDYKLTYNCLACPDNPKTYNDGYHIIHHANSRLHWSEMPAAFVQQLELHDAKDALAFKGIGFFDVGLAVFTGRLGWLADRIVPCGPKQAARSRQEWVQLLQHRLQPVTRVKVA
;
A
#
# COMPACT_ATOMS: atom_id res chain seq x y z
N MET A 1 1.82 7.22 -10.48
CA MET A 1 1.85 8.11 -9.30
C MET A 1 2.47 7.36 -8.15
N HIS A 2 1.81 6.35 -7.61
CA HIS A 2 2.24 5.63 -6.41
C HIS A 2 3.74 5.25 -6.37
N HIS A 3 4.25 4.45 -7.30
CA HIS A 3 5.69 4.09 -7.31
C HIS A 3 6.66 5.21 -7.73
N VAL A 4 6.14 6.32 -8.23
CA VAL A 4 6.96 7.50 -8.59
C VAL A 4 7.07 8.47 -7.41
N GLU A 5 5.99 8.62 -6.67
CA GLU A 5 5.92 9.49 -5.48
C GLU A 5 6.17 8.71 -4.19
N ASP A 6 6.26 7.39 -4.25
CA ASP A 6 6.76 6.48 -3.22
C ASP A 6 6.09 6.67 -1.86
N ASN A 7 4.75 6.56 -1.86
CA ASN A 7 3.89 6.79 -0.70
C ASN A 7 4.04 8.18 -0.05
N ALA A 8 4.72 9.15 -0.69
CA ALA A 8 5.04 10.43 -0.09
C ALA A 8 3.81 11.30 0.14
N TRP A 9 3.64 11.73 1.39
CA TRP A 9 2.59 12.67 1.75
C TRP A 9 2.74 13.98 0.97
N GLY A 10 1.70 14.30 0.21
CA GLY A 10 1.54 15.57 -0.50
C GLY A 10 1.76 15.42 -2.01
N TRP A 11 2.39 14.31 -2.40
CA TRP A 11 2.70 13.99 -3.79
C TRP A 11 1.96 12.75 -4.25
N ASP A 12 1.91 11.72 -3.41
CA ASP A 12 1.12 10.52 -3.63
C ASP A 12 -0.32 10.72 -3.10
N LEU A 13 -1.31 10.65 -4.00
CA LEU A 13 -2.72 10.73 -3.63
C LEU A 13 -3.20 9.53 -2.81
N SER A 14 -2.48 8.39 -2.87
CA SER A 14 -2.73 7.19 -2.08
C SER A 14 -1.79 7.04 -0.87
N SER A 15 -1.13 8.13 -0.44
CA SER A 15 -0.24 8.11 0.72
C SER A 15 -0.94 7.72 2.03
N THR A 16 -0.34 6.80 2.77
CA THR A 16 -0.76 6.39 4.14
C THR A 16 -0.02 7.17 5.24
N GLU A 17 1.03 7.91 4.89
CA GLU A 17 1.99 8.45 5.84
C GLU A 17 1.37 9.44 6.82
N GLY A 18 0.38 10.21 6.36
CA GLY A 18 -0.29 11.20 7.19
C GLY A 18 -1.32 10.66 8.16
N PHE A 19 -1.56 9.36 8.13
CA PHE A 19 -2.48 8.70 9.04
C PHE A 19 -1.72 8.00 10.18
N ARG A 20 -2.39 7.88 11.31
CA ARG A 20 -2.06 6.87 12.31
C ARG A 20 -2.57 5.52 11.78
N ARG A 21 -1.66 4.63 11.41
CA ARG A 21 -1.94 3.48 10.52
C ARG A 21 -2.61 2.29 11.20
N ASP A 22 -2.76 2.34 12.52
CA ASP A 22 -3.63 1.46 13.31
C ASP A 22 -5.05 2.00 13.53
N SER A 23 -5.38 3.17 12.95
CA SER A 23 -6.72 3.76 13.06
C SER A 23 -7.66 3.24 11.97
N LEU A 24 -8.66 2.45 12.37
CA LEU A 24 -9.74 2.02 11.46
C LEU A 24 -10.51 3.21 10.88
N ALA A 25 -10.78 4.24 11.71
CA ALA A 25 -11.43 5.46 11.24
C ALA A 25 -10.57 6.21 10.22
N GLY A 26 -9.25 6.27 10.44
CA GLY A 26 -8.29 6.82 9.48
C GLY A 26 -8.34 6.10 8.13
N PHE A 27 -8.37 4.77 8.16
CA PHE A 27 -8.54 3.97 6.96
C PHE A 27 -9.86 4.23 6.23
N VAL A 28 -10.98 4.35 6.95
CA VAL A 28 -12.29 4.66 6.34
C VAL A 28 -12.25 6.02 5.64
N VAL A 29 -11.65 7.05 6.27
CA VAL A 29 -11.45 8.37 5.64
C VAL A 29 -10.58 8.26 4.39
N TYR A 30 -9.48 7.51 4.46
CA TYR A 30 -8.59 7.25 3.33
C TYR A 30 -9.33 6.59 2.16
N TRP A 31 -10.10 5.53 2.42
CA TRP A 31 -10.89 4.83 1.40
C TRP A 31 -12.00 5.71 0.82
N LEU A 32 -12.74 6.45 1.64
CA LEU A 32 -13.79 7.35 1.16
C LEU A 32 -13.23 8.49 0.31
N ARG A 33 -12.06 9.02 0.65
CA ARG A 33 -11.37 10.01 -0.20
C ARG A 33 -11.05 9.42 -1.56
N PHE A 34 -10.49 8.21 -1.61
CA PHE A 34 -10.25 7.52 -2.88
C PHE A 34 -11.57 7.30 -3.65
N LEU A 35 -12.61 6.79 -2.99
CA LEU A 35 -13.88 6.44 -3.62
C LEU A 35 -14.61 7.65 -4.22
N LEU A 36 -14.59 8.79 -3.52
CA LEU A 36 -15.43 9.96 -3.84
C LEU A 36 -14.66 11.09 -4.51
N VAL A 37 -13.36 11.22 -4.23
CA VAL A 37 -12.57 12.43 -4.56
C VAL A 37 -11.46 12.14 -5.59
N SER A 38 -11.01 10.88 -5.76
CA SER A 38 -10.02 10.52 -6.80
C SER A 38 -10.49 10.92 -8.21
N GLY A 39 -11.81 10.92 -8.41
CA GLY A 39 -12.61 11.59 -9.45
C GLY A 39 -11.97 12.87 -10.01
N ILE A 40 -11.48 13.69 -9.09
CA ILE A 40 -11.02 15.05 -9.33
C ILE A 40 -9.52 15.15 -9.06
N GLU A 41 -9.04 14.53 -7.97
CA GLU A 41 -7.63 14.65 -7.56
C GLU A 41 -6.67 14.07 -8.59
N LEU A 42 -7.00 12.94 -9.21
CA LEU A 42 -6.09 12.27 -10.14
C LEU A 42 -5.87 13.07 -11.44
N PRO A 43 -6.92 13.56 -12.15
CA PRO A 43 -6.73 14.47 -13.28
C PRO A 43 -5.99 15.75 -12.90
N LEU A 44 -6.32 16.37 -11.75
CA LEU A 44 -5.64 17.59 -11.29
C LEU A 44 -4.16 17.35 -11.01
N TYR A 45 -3.81 16.24 -10.37
CA TYR A 45 -2.42 15.85 -10.15
C TYR A 45 -1.70 15.63 -11.49
N ALA A 46 -2.32 14.98 -12.46
CA ALA A 46 -1.74 14.81 -13.79
C ALA A 46 -1.50 16.15 -14.50
N LEU A 47 -2.45 17.10 -14.42
CA LEU A 47 -2.28 18.47 -14.94
C LEU A 47 -1.12 19.20 -14.26
N ARG A 48 -1.07 19.20 -12.92
CA ARG A 48 0.00 19.86 -12.15
C ARG A 48 1.39 19.33 -12.48
N ARG A 49 1.50 18.08 -12.95
CA ARG A 49 2.75 17.44 -13.37
C ARG A 49 3.00 17.54 -14.88
N GLY A 50 2.27 18.40 -15.60
CA GLY A 50 2.43 18.62 -17.04
C GLY A 50 1.96 17.46 -17.93
N ARG A 51 1.28 16.46 -17.35
CA ARG A 51 0.80 15.25 -18.06
C ARG A 51 -0.60 15.46 -18.61
N HIS A 52 -0.75 16.43 -19.52
CA HIS A 52 -2.06 16.89 -19.99
C HIS A 52 -2.87 15.79 -20.68
N SER A 53 -2.22 14.93 -21.49
CA SER A 53 -2.89 13.79 -22.13
C SER A 53 -3.47 12.82 -21.09
N HIS A 54 -2.69 12.44 -20.07
CA HIS A 54 -3.17 11.57 -19.00
C HIS A 54 -4.30 12.21 -18.18
N ALA A 55 -4.22 13.52 -17.93
CA ALA A 55 -5.29 14.23 -17.24
C ALA A 55 -6.60 14.21 -18.02
N ALA A 56 -6.55 14.51 -19.33
CA ALA A 56 -7.71 14.47 -20.20
C ALA A 56 -8.31 13.06 -20.29
N THR A 57 -7.46 12.04 -20.48
CA THR A 57 -7.90 10.64 -20.52
C THR A 57 -8.55 10.22 -19.21
N ALA A 58 -7.96 10.54 -18.06
CA ALA A 58 -8.53 10.21 -16.76
C ALA A 58 -9.90 10.90 -16.56
N ALA A 59 -9.97 12.21 -16.79
CA ALA A 59 -11.21 12.98 -16.65
C ALA A 59 -12.31 12.44 -17.58
N ALA A 60 -12.00 12.18 -18.85
CA ALA A 60 -12.96 11.66 -19.82
C ALA A 60 -13.43 10.24 -19.47
N ALA A 61 -12.51 9.34 -19.09
CA ALA A 61 -12.85 7.97 -18.71
C ALA A 61 -13.74 7.92 -17.47
N MET A 62 -13.43 8.75 -16.46
CA MET A 62 -14.20 8.80 -15.22
C MET A 62 -15.59 9.43 -15.44
N ALA A 63 -15.67 10.55 -16.16
CA ALA A 63 -16.96 11.18 -16.49
C ALA A 63 -17.83 10.26 -17.38
N GLY A 64 -17.23 9.64 -18.40
CA GLY A 64 -17.91 8.70 -19.28
C GLY A 64 -18.39 7.44 -18.57
N GLY A 65 -17.57 6.88 -17.68
CA GLY A 65 -17.94 5.71 -16.87
C GLY A 65 -19.12 5.99 -15.94
N TRP A 66 -19.14 7.14 -15.26
CA TRP A 66 -20.27 7.53 -14.41
C TRP A 66 -21.53 7.86 -15.22
N LEU A 67 -21.39 8.57 -16.34
CA LEU A 67 -22.51 8.83 -17.25
C LEU A 67 -23.14 7.52 -17.75
N LEU A 68 -22.32 6.59 -18.23
CA LEU A 68 -22.79 5.27 -18.67
C LEU A 68 -23.49 4.53 -17.54
N THR A 69 -22.93 4.56 -16.32
CA THR A 69 -23.54 3.93 -15.15
C THR A 69 -24.93 4.50 -14.85
N VAL A 70 -25.10 5.83 -14.90
CA VAL A 70 -26.41 6.48 -14.71
C VAL A 70 -27.40 6.09 -15.81
N LEU A 71 -26.97 6.08 -17.07
CA LEU A 71 -27.83 5.69 -18.19
C LEU A 71 -28.27 4.22 -18.09
N LEU A 72 -27.35 3.32 -17.70
CA LEU A 72 -27.67 1.90 -17.49
C LEU A 72 -28.57 1.69 -16.27
N TRP A 73 -28.37 2.45 -15.20
CA TRP A 73 -29.22 2.39 -14.01
C TRP A 73 -30.68 2.69 -14.34
N GLN A 74 -30.93 3.71 -15.17
CA GLN A 74 -32.27 4.06 -15.65
C GLN A 74 -32.92 2.97 -16.52
N ARG A 75 -32.13 2.06 -17.10
CA ARG A 75 -32.62 0.95 -17.94
C ARG A 75 -32.77 -0.35 -17.16
N CYS A 76 -31.79 -0.70 -16.34
CA CYS A 76 -31.79 -1.90 -15.51
C CYS A 76 -30.92 -1.68 -14.26
N ALA A 77 -31.53 -1.18 -13.20
CA ALA A 77 -30.85 -0.89 -11.94
C ALA A 77 -30.19 -2.15 -11.32
N VAL A 78 -30.87 -3.30 -11.38
CA VAL A 78 -30.36 -4.56 -10.81
C VAL A 78 -29.07 -4.99 -11.50
N ALA A 79 -29.05 -5.08 -12.84
CA ALA A 79 -27.86 -5.46 -13.58
C ALA A 79 -26.72 -4.45 -13.35
N THR A 80 -27.04 -3.15 -13.40
CA THR A 80 -26.07 -2.07 -13.17
C THR A 80 -25.44 -2.17 -11.79
N PHE A 81 -26.22 -2.47 -10.75
CA PHE A 81 -25.71 -2.65 -9.40
C PHE A 81 -24.71 -3.80 -9.33
N TYR A 82 -25.09 -5.00 -9.78
CA TYR A 82 -24.27 -6.20 -9.64
C TYR A 82 -23.04 -6.24 -10.57
N THR A 83 -23.09 -5.55 -11.71
CA THR A 83 -22.00 -5.58 -12.70
C THR A 83 -21.07 -4.38 -12.65
N LEU A 84 -21.53 -3.22 -12.17
CA LEU A 84 -20.73 -1.99 -12.13
C LEU A 84 -20.52 -1.48 -10.70
N LEU A 85 -21.60 -1.18 -9.97
CA LEU A 85 -21.48 -0.50 -8.67
C LEU A 85 -20.88 -1.39 -7.58
N LEU A 86 -21.38 -2.62 -7.44
CA LEU A 86 -20.88 -3.56 -6.44
C LEU A 86 -19.42 -3.94 -6.72
N PRO A 87 -19.01 -4.32 -7.94
CA PRO A 87 -17.60 -4.54 -8.25
C PRO A 87 -16.73 -3.30 -8.02
N TYR A 88 -17.20 -2.09 -8.34
CA TYR A 88 -16.48 -0.85 -8.05
C TYR A 88 -16.27 -0.63 -6.55
N LEU A 89 -17.31 -0.81 -5.73
CA LEU A 89 -17.23 -0.69 -4.27
C LEU A 89 -16.28 -1.73 -3.67
N VAL A 90 -16.43 -3.00 -4.05
CA VAL A 90 -15.59 -4.09 -3.53
C VAL A 90 -14.14 -3.93 -3.97
N SER A 91 -13.90 -3.62 -5.26
CA SER A 91 -12.54 -3.48 -5.79
C SER A 91 -11.84 -2.25 -5.22
N SER A 92 -12.55 -1.11 -5.10
CA SER A 92 -11.97 0.08 -4.48
C SER A 92 -11.59 -0.17 -3.01
N PHE A 93 -12.46 -0.85 -2.25
CA PHE A 93 -12.14 -1.22 -0.87
C PHE A 93 -10.93 -2.15 -0.81
N ALA A 94 -10.91 -3.23 -1.60
CA ALA A 94 -9.82 -4.21 -1.60
C ALA A 94 -8.48 -3.57 -2.02
N LEU A 95 -8.48 -2.74 -3.06
CA LEU A 95 -7.28 -2.01 -3.51
C LEU A 95 -6.76 -1.05 -2.43
N MET A 96 -7.65 -0.28 -1.81
CA MET A 96 -7.24 0.68 -0.78
C MET A 96 -6.83 0.00 0.52
N PHE A 97 -7.46 -1.10 0.90
CA PHE A 97 -7.02 -1.91 2.03
C PHE A 97 -5.67 -2.59 1.76
N GLY A 98 -5.44 -3.04 0.52
CA GLY A 98 -4.15 -3.55 0.06
C GLY A 98 -3.05 -2.51 0.20
N ASN A 99 -3.21 -1.33 -0.42
CA ASN A 99 -2.25 -0.23 -0.34
C ASN A 99 -2.01 0.21 1.12
N TRP A 100 -3.10 0.37 1.89
CA TRP A 100 -2.99 0.71 3.32
C TRP A 100 -2.13 -0.31 4.06
N SER A 101 -2.36 -1.59 3.80
CA SER A 101 -1.66 -2.68 4.46
C SER A 101 -0.21 -2.77 4.01
N GLN A 102 0.08 -2.65 2.71
CA GLN A 102 1.44 -2.62 2.14
C GLN A 102 2.30 -1.50 2.75
N HIS A 103 1.69 -0.36 3.05
CA HIS A 103 2.36 0.80 3.66
C HIS A 103 1.89 1.08 5.08
N ILE A 104 1.56 0.03 5.84
CA ILE A 104 1.07 0.19 7.22
C ILE A 104 2.21 0.48 8.20
N PHE A 105 3.41 -0.03 7.91
CA PHE A 105 4.62 0.17 8.71
C PHE A 105 5.60 1.07 7.94
N VAL A 106 5.51 2.38 8.18
CA VAL A 106 6.43 3.37 7.63
C VAL A 106 7.32 3.90 8.77
N ASP A 107 8.63 3.87 8.56
CA ASP A 107 9.61 4.46 9.47
C ASP A 107 9.53 5.99 9.44
N LEU A 108 9.45 6.60 10.62
CA LEU A 108 9.23 8.04 10.76
C LEU A 108 10.49 8.84 10.42
N ASP A 109 11.65 8.25 10.68
CA ASP A 109 12.95 8.91 10.51
C ASP A 109 13.48 8.77 9.08
N ALA A 110 13.00 7.76 8.35
CA ALA A 110 13.40 7.49 6.97
C ALA A 110 12.21 7.04 6.10
N PRO A 111 11.17 7.88 5.92
CA PRO A 111 9.96 7.52 5.17
C PRO A 111 10.15 7.46 3.65
N ARG A 112 11.35 7.81 3.16
CA ARG A 112 11.74 7.77 1.73
C ARG A 112 12.66 6.61 1.38
N ASP A 113 12.89 5.70 2.33
CA ASP A 113 13.70 4.52 2.09
C ASP A 113 12.77 3.34 1.82
N ASP A 114 12.86 2.74 0.62
CA ASP A 114 12.02 1.62 0.17
C ASP A 114 11.98 0.46 1.17
N TYR A 115 13.07 0.25 1.90
CA TYR A 115 13.20 -0.82 2.91
C TYR A 115 12.47 -0.51 4.22
N LYS A 116 11.96 0.72 4.35
CA LYS A 116 11.42 1.29 5.58
C LYS A 116 10.02 1.89 5.42
N LEU A 117 9.55 2.11 4.19
CA LEU A 117 8.19 2.54 3.88
C LEU A 117 7.25 1.38 3.55
N THR A 118 7.78 0.17 3.35
CA THR A 118 7.03 -1.06 3.14
C THR A 118 7.81 -2.29 3.65
N TYR A 119 7.30 -3.48 3.37
CA TYR A 119 7.80 -4.75 3.88
C TYR A 119 7.47 -5.90 2.93
N ASN A 120 8.14 -7.04 3.14
CA ASN A 120 7.90 -8.25 2.34
C ASN A 120 6.97 -9.25 3.07
N CYS A 121 6.14 -9.95 2.29
CA CYS A 121 5.31 -11.09 2.67
C CYS A 121 5.83 -12.34 1.95
N LEU A 122 6.64 -13.13 2.65
CA LEU A 122 7.31 -14.33 2.16
C LEU A 122 6.44 -15.58 2.36
N ALA A 123 6.57 -16.54 1.44
CA ALA A 123 5.86 -17.84 1.53
C ALA A 123 4.35 -17.71 1.81
N CYS A 124 3.73 -16.63 1.33
CA CYS A 124 2.30 -16.39 1.45
C CYS A 124 1.55 -17.10 0.32
N PRO A 125 0.37 -17.71 0.58
CA PRO A 125 -0.48 -18.30 -0.46
C PRO A 125 -0.93 -17.34 -1.58
N ASP A 126 -0.82 -16.04 -1.36
CA ASP A 126 -1.22 -15.02 -2.33
C ASP A 126 -0.17 -14.77 -3.40
N ASN A 127 1.13 -14.95 -3.11
CA ASN A 127 2.21 -14.65 -4.05
C ASN A 127 2.05 -15.30 -5.43
N PRO A 128 1.67 -16.59 -5.56
CA PRO A 128 1.43 -17.20 -6.87
C PRO A 128 0.23 -16.60 -7.63
N LYS A 129 -0.72 -15.97 -6.93
CA LYS A 129 -1.94 -15.37 -7.50
C LYS A 129 -1.77 -13.88 -7.80
N THR A 130 -0.83 -13.22 -7.13
CA THR A 130 -0.58 -11.78 -7.23
C THR A 130 0.76 -11.46 -7.88
N TYR A 131 1.33 -12.39 -8.65
CA TYR A 131 2.61 -12.18 -9.33
C TYR A 131 3.70 -11.73 -8.37
N ASN A 132 3.90 -12.48 -7.27
CA ASN A 132 4.92 -12.20 -6.25
C ASN A 132 4.86 -10.79 -5.63
N ASP A 133 3.71 -10.12 -5.63
CA ASP A 133 3.54 -8.78 -5.01
C ASP A 133 3.93 -8.73 -3.53
N GLY A 134 3.96 -9.88 -2.83
CA GLY A 134 4.51 -9.95 -1.48
C GLY A 134 5.98 -9.50 -1.37
N TYR A 135 6.76 -9.46 -2.44
CA TYR A 135 8.11 -8.90 -2.44
C TYR A 135 8.09 -7.37 -2.65
N HIS A 136 7.31 -6.67 -1.83
CA HIS A 136 6.95 -5.28 -2.09
C HIS A 136 8.09 -4.27 -1.88
N ILE A 137 9.05 -4.56 -1.00
CA ILE A 137 10.28 -3.76 -0.92
C ILE A 137 11.02 -3.82 -2.26
N ILE A 138 11.13 -5.02 -2.85
CA ILE A 138 11.80 -5.22 -4.14
C ILE A 138 11.05 -4.49 -5.25
N HIS A 139 9.72 -4.53 -5.21
CA HIS A 139 8.87 -3.79 -6.14
C HIS A 139 9.05 -2.27 -6.04
N HIS A 140 9.17 -1.70 -4.83
CA HIS A 140 9.46 -0.28 -4.67
C HIS A 140 10.87 0.08 -5.15
N ALA A 141 11.87 -0.70 -4.73
CA ALA A 141 13.26 -0.52 -5.13
C ALA A 141 13.47 -0.64 -6.65
N ASN A 142 12.70 -1.50 -7.33
CA ASN A 142 12.71 -1.62 -8.78
C ASN A 142 11.36 -2.13 -9.33
N SER A 143 10.43 -1.21 -9.55
CA SER A 143 9.07 -1.51 -10.07
C SER A 143 9.03 -2.03 -11.52
N ARG A 144 10.19 -2.09 -12.18
CA ARG A 144 10.33 -2.62 -13.55
C ARG A 144 10.86 -4.05 -13.58
N LEU A 145 11.31 -4.59 -12.43
CA LEU A 145 11.78 -5.96 -12.33
C LEU A 145 10.63 -6.93 -12.64
N HIS A 146 10.91 -8.00 -13.40
CA HIS A 146 9.88 -8.99 -13.66
C HIS A 146 9.55 -9.74 -12.37
N TRP A 147 8.28 -9.97 -12.09
CA TRP A 147 7.81 -10.55 -10.83
C TRP A 147 8.44 -11.90 -10.49
N SER A 148 8.80 -12.71 -11.50
CA SER A 148 9.44 -14.02 -11.29
C SER A 148 10.87 -13.89 -10.75
N GLU A 149 11.50 -12.74 -10.91
CA GLU A 149 12.88 -12.46 -10.50
C GLU A 149 12.95 -11.86 -9.08
N MET A 150 11.85 -11.32 -8.57
CA MET A 150 11.78 -10.69 -7.25
C MET A 150 12.27 -11.58 -6.09
N PRO A 151 11.98 -12.90 -6.04
CA PRO A 151 12.53 -13.76 -5.00
C PRO A 151 14.06 -13.84 -5.01
N ALA A 152 14.66 -13.91 -6.20
CA ALA A 152 16.12 -13.96 -6.34
C ALA A 152 16.74 -12.61 -5.95
N ALA A 153 16.14 -11.50 -6.36
CA ALA A 153 16.56 -10.16 -5.98
C ALA A 153 16.47 -9.93 -4.46
N PHE A 154 15.43 -10.44 -3.79
CA PHE A 154 15.32 -10.40 -2.34
C PHE A 154 16.49 -11.10 -1.65
N VAL A 155 16.84 -12.33 -2.10
CA VAL A 155 17.96 -13.09 -1.54
C VAL A 155 19.29 -12.34 -1.71
N GLN A 156 19.51 -11.70 -2.85
CA GLN A 156 20.71 -10.90 -3.13
C GLN A 156 20.83 -9.66 -2.24
N GLN A 157 19.74 -9.22 -1.62
CA GLN A 157 19.67 -7.99 -0.82
C GLN A 157 19.48 -8.26 0.68
N LEU A 158 19.66 -9.49 1.17
CA LEU A 158 19.43 -9.83 2.58
C LEU A 158 20.28 -9.01 3.56
N GLU A 159 21.54 -8.75 3.24
CA GLU A 159 22.42 -7.90 4.06
C GLU A 159 21.88 -6.47 4.17
N LEU A 160 21.32 -5.93 3.08
CA LEU A 160 20.73 -4.60 3.07
C LEU A 160 19.42 -4.57 3.87
N HIS A 161 18.62 -5.63 3.80
CA HIS A 161 17.42 -5.78 4.64
C HIS A 161 17.79 -5.82 6.13
N ASP A 162 18.82 -6.57 6.50
CA ASP A 162 19.33 -6.66 7.88
C ASP A 162 19.82 -5.29 8.38
N ALA A 163 20.67 -4.62 7.59
CA ALA A 163 21.24 -3.32 7.92
C ALA A 163 20.16 -2.25 8.15
N LYS A 164 19.09 -2.25 7.34
CA LYS A 164 18.02 -1.23 7.37
C LYS A 164 16.85 -1.56 8.29
N ASP A 165 16.88 -2.68 9.02
CA ASP A 165 15.73 -3.18 9.80
C ASP A 165 14.46 -3.28 8.93
N ALA A 166 14.62 -3.83 7.73
CA ALA A 166 13.52 -4.07 6.79
C ALA A 166 12.63 -5.20 7.29
N LEU A 167 11.31 -5.02 7.24
CA LEU A 167 10.38 -6.03 7.73
C LEU A 167 10.14 -7.10 6.65
N ALA A 168 10.13 -8.36 7.07
CA ALA A 168 9.72 -9.50 6.25
C ALA A 168 8.88 -10.45 7.10
N PHE A 169 7.64 -10.70 6.70
CA PHE A 169 6.74 -11.64 7.38
C PHE A 169 6.67 -12.95 6.60
N LYS A 170 6.50 -14.09 7.31
CA LYS A 170 6.34 -15.41 6.68
C LYS A 170 4.93 -15.95 6.85
N GLY A 171 4.40 -16.51 5.76
CA GLY A 171 3.17 -17.30 5.75
C GLY A 171 1.89 -16.48 5.90
N ILE A 172 1.98 -15.15 5.79
CA ILE A 172 0.86 -14.21 5.87
C ILE A 172 0.99 -13.17 4.76
N GLY A 173 -0.14 -12.65 4.28
CA GLY A 173 -0.22 -11.60 3.25
C GLY A 173 -0.53 -10.22 3.82
N PHE A 174 -0.58 -9.21 2.96
CA PHE A 174 -0.85 -7.83 3.37
C PHE A 174 -2.19 -7.69 4.10
N PHE A 175 -3.23 -8.38 3.64
CA PHE A 175 -4.55 -8.29 4.28
C PHE A 175 -4.52 -8.86 5.70
N ASP A 176 -3.82 -9.98 5.91
CA ASP A 176 -3.63 -10.54 7.26
C ASP A 176 -2.91 -9.55 8.18
N VAL A 177 -1.89 -8.86 7.65
CA VAL A 177 -1.15 -7.84 8.41
C VAL A 177 -2.05 -6.66 8.78
N GLY A 178 -2.81 -6.12 7.82
CA GLY A 178 -3.75 -5.02 8.06
C GLY A 178 -4.80 -5.39 9.12
N LEU A 179 -5.40 -6.58 9.01
CA LEU A 179 -6.36 -7.11 9.98
C LEU A 179 -5.74 -7.31 11.36
N ALA A 180 -4.51 -7.84 11.42
CA ALA A 180 -3.80 -8.01 12.69
C ALA A 180 -3.50 -6.66 13.36
N VAL A 181 -3.12 -5.63 12.60
CA VAL A 181 -2.91 -4.28 13.13
C VAL A 181 -4.22 -3.69 13.68
N PHE A 182 -5.32 -3.71 12.91
CA PHE A 182 -6.61 -3.18 13.39
C PHE A 182 -7.18 -3.94 14.58
N THR A 183 -6.81 -5.20 14.76
CA THR A 183 -7.22 -6.02 15.92
C THR A 183 -6.19 -6.01 17.06
N GLY A 184 -5.15 -5.16 16.99
CA GLY A 184 -4.14 -4.98 18.04
C GLY A 184 -3.17 -6.16 18.21
N ARG A 185 -3.08 -7.06 17.24
CA ARG A 185 -2.31 -8.32 17.30
C ARG A 185 -0.84 -8.14 16.89
N LEU A 186 -0.18 -7.09 17.35
CA LEU A 186 1.22 -6.81 16.99
C LEU A 186 2.21 -7.89 17.48
N GLY A 187 1.92 -8.54 18.61
CA GLY A 187 2.70 -9.69 19.06
C GLY A 187 2.64 -10.87 18.09
N TRP A 188 1.46 -11.18 17.54
CA TRP A 188 1.28 -12.24 16.54
C TRP A 188 2.00 -11.96 15.23
N LEU A 189 2.13 -10.67 14.87
CA LEU A 189 2.95 -10.21 13.76
C LEU A 189 4.45 -10.36 14.05
N ALA A 190 4.90 -9.97 15.24
CA ALA A 190 6.29 -10.13 15.66
C ALA A 190 6.74 -11.60 15.61
N ASP A 191 5.86 -12.54 15.98
CA ASP A 191 6.12 -13.99 15.90
C ASP A 191 6.28 -14.52 14.46
N ARG A 192 5.95 -13.71 13.44
CA ARG A 192 6.05 -14.07 12.01
C ARG A 192 7.14 -13.31 11.27
N ILE A 193 7.86 -12.43 11.95
CA ILE A 193 9.00 -11.74 11.34
C ILE A 193 10.11 -12.76 11.09
N VAL A 194 10.69 -12.70 9.90
CA VAL A 194 11.88 -13.45 9.53
C VAL A 194 13.05 -12.48 9.46
N PRO A 195 13.99 -12.55 10.42
CA PRO A 195 15.24 -11.82 10.34
C PRO A 195 16.00 -12.14 9.05
N CYS A 196 16.47 -11.11 8.35
CA CYS A 196 17.25 -11.23 7.11
C CYS A 196 18.77 -11.33 7.36
N GLY A 197 19.23 -11.13 8.61
CA GLY A 197 20.62 -11.30 9.00
C GLY A 197 20.86 -11.22 10.52
N PRO A 198 22.14 -11.18 10.95
CA PRO A 198 22.52 -11.26 12.36
C PRO A 198 21.99 -10.11 13.22
N LYS A 199 21.94 -8.88 12.70
CA LYS A 199 21.48 -7.71 13.45
C LYS A 199 20.01 -7.87 13.83
N GLN A 200 19.17 -8.23 12.87
CA GLN A 200 17.75 -8.48 13.11
C GLN A 200 17.53 -9.73 13.96
N ALA A 201 18.35 -10.77 13.80
CA ALA A 201 18.24 -12.00 14.58
C ALA A 201 18.52 -11.80 16.07
N ALA A 202 19.30 -10.78 16.43
CA ALA A 202 19.57 -10.41 17.82
C ALA A 202 18.39 -9.71 18.50
N ARG A 203 17.37 -9.24 17.76
CA ARG A 203 16.20 -8.56 18.34
C ARG A 203 15.28 -9.55 19.05
N SER A 204 14.90 -9.18 20.26
CA SER A 204 13.82 -9.83 20.99
C SER A 204 12.45 -9.53 20.37
N ARG A 205 11.47 -10.37 20.71
CA ARG A 205 10.06 -10.17 20.35
C ARG A 205 9.53 -8.81 20.81
N GLN A 206 9.93 -8.33 21.98
CA GLN A 206 9.48 -7.05 22.51
C GLN A 206 10.00 -5.88 21.67
N GLU A 207 11.27 -5.92 21.25
CA GLU A 207 11.86 -4.91 20.38
C GLU A 207 11.19 -4.90 19.00
N TRP A 208 10.78 -6.06 18.48
CA TRP A 208 9.97 -6.13 17.27
C TRP A 208 8.61 -5.47 17.44
N VAL A 209 7.88 -5.77 18.51
CA VAL A 209 6.59 -5.13 18.79
C VAL A 209 6.73 -3.61 18.91
N GLN A 210 7.78 -3.13 19.59
CA GLN A 210 8.05 -1.69 19.72
C GLN A 210 8.35 -1.05 18.37
N LEU A 211 9.13 -1.71 17.50
CA LEU A 211 9.38 -1.23 16.15
C LEU A 211 8.08 -1.12 15.34
N LEU A 212 7.23 -2.15 15.37
CA LEU A 212 5.94 -2.13 14.70
C LEU A 212 5.06 -0.98 15.22
N GLN A 213 4.97 -0.79 16.54
CA GLN A 213 4.22 0.31 17.16
C GLN A 213 4.73 1.69 16.74
N HIS A 214 6.04 1.88 16.71
CA HIS A 214 6.66 3.11 16.26
C HIS A 214 6.30 3.43 14.80
N ARG A 215 6.38 2.43 13.92
CA ARG A 215 6.10 2.58 12.48
C ARG A 215 4.61 2.73 12.12
N LEU A 216 3.71 2.72 13.10
CA LEU A 216 2.27 3.01 12.90
C LEU A 216 1.92 4.49 13.08
N GLN A 217 2.82 5.31 13.64
CA GLN A 217 2.54 6.71 13.90
C GLN A 217 2.57 7.55 12.61
N PRO A 218 1.79 8.64 12.51
CA PRO A 218 1.84 9.50 11.33
C PRO A 218 3.25 10.10 11.16
N VAL A 219 3.71 10.18 9.92
CA VAL A 219 4.96 10.86 9.57
C VAL A 219 4.71 12.36 9.73
N THR A 220 5.45 13.02 10.62
CA THR A 220 5.43 14.48 10.72
C THR A 220 6.08 15.06 9.47
N ARG A 221 5.48 16.12 8.89
CA ARG A 221 5.97 16.73 7.64
C ARG A 221 7.48 16.98 7.72
N VAL A 222 8.25 16.17 7.02
CA VAL A 222 9.66 16.47 6.72
C VAL A 222 9.60 17.67 5.78
N LYS A 223 10.15 18.82 6.21
CA LYS A 223 10.41 19.93 5.28
C LYS A 223 11.36 19.36 4.22
N VAL A 224 10.85 19.13 3.02
CA VAL A 224 11.69 18.85 1.87
C VAL A 224 12.47 20.14 1.62
N ALA A 225 13.79 20.08 1.77
CA ALA A 225 14.71 21.16 1.44
C ALA A 225 14.75 21.39 -0.07
#